data_AF-A0A9D8G6G1-F1
#
_entry.id   AF-A0A9D8G6G1-F1
#
_cell.length_a   1.000
_cell.length_b   1.000
_cell.length_c   1.000
_cell.angle_alpha   90.00
_cell.angle_beta   90.00
_cell.angle_gamma   90.00
#
_symmetry.space_group_name_H-M   'P 1'
#
loop_
_entity.id
_entity.type
_entity.pdbx_description
1 polymer ?
#
loop_
_entity_poly.entity_id
_entity_poly.type
_entity_poly.pdbx_seq_one_letter_code
_entity_poly.pdbx_strand_id
1 'polypeptide(L)'
;LQEALSAENLTDDQELQIHFLLQDLSPGAPTEKVKELVMKCPSFDALLSTINVVAFKKRLLVDIKNYREDWIDTFLDLLLKLEQNPLKDYLLEELLANKKEKAVLQRLHFMLEHPSQYPHALLWYFKLVMSSKEPLPLSDQNGKNRLLESFLILLSFLDKAGASNRDLTKKMLTFITSGRYAVLRKIFQGADIDPVQEILLLATKCQSFTNHDIQIFHSLAEVVHPSLEKLRKKYDHEKEEEEIIWTTEEGLHRIKARIEEIATVETVENAKEIEVARSHGDLRENSEFKFALEKRDRLQGELKFLSEQLSKARIIMKEDVSTDAVGVGVIVDCEDDKGEKISYTLLGPWDANTEENILSFQSKLAQDIRGLKTGDSFNIQNKHYVIKKLRNFFAQK
;
A
#
# COMPACT_ATOMS: atom_id res chain seq x y z
N LEU A 1 -2.50 17.48 -47.87
CA LEU A 1 -3.61 16.80 -47.16
C LEU A 1 -4.49 15.99 -48.10
N GLN A 2 -5.02 16.56 -49.19
CA GLN A 2 -5.74 15.76 -50.20
C GLN A 2 -4.84 14.69 -50.87
N GLU A 3 -3.59 15.04 -51.19
CA GLU A 3 -2.58 14.05 -51.65
C GLU A 3 -2.27 12.98 -50.59
N ALA A 4 -2.33 13.35 -49.30
CA ALA A 4 -2.09 12.41 -48.21
C ALA A 4 -3.25 11.41 -48.05
N LEU A 5 -4.50 11.81 -48.30
CA LEU A 5 -5.65 10.90 -48.35
C LEU A 5 -5.59 9.90 -49.51
N SER A 6 -4.73 10.16 -50.51
CA SER A 6 -4.58 9.29 -51.68
C SER A 6 -3.47 8.23 -51.50
N ALA A 7 -2.86 8.13 -50.32
CA ALA A 7 -1.83 7.13 -50.05
C ALA A 7 -2.45 5.75 -49.78
N GLU A 8 -1.84 4.69 -50.33
CA GLU A 8 -2.42 3.34 -50.41
C GLU A 8 -2.56 2.59 -49.06
N ASN A 9 -2.00 3.11 -47.96
CA ASN A 9 -1.95 2.40 -46.67
C ASN A 9 -2.28 3.30 -45.46
N LEU A 10 -3.32 4.13 -45.55
CA LEU A 10 -3.77 4.87 -44.37
C LEU A 10 -4.51 3.98 -43.39
N THR A 11 -4.15 4.12 -42.11
CA THR A 11 -4.95 3.59 -41.02
C THR A 11 -6.13 4.52 -40.73
N ASP A 12 -7.22 3.98 -40.17
CA ASP A 12 -8.43 4.74 -39.83
C ASP A 12 -8.12 5.96 -38.95
N ASP A 13 -7.13 5.86 -38.04
CA ASP A 13 -6.71 6.96 -37.17
C ASP A 13 -5.98 8.09 -37.92
N GLN A 14 -5.19 7.74 -38.93
CA GLN A 14 -4.50 8.73 -39.77
C GLN A 14 -5.51 9.42 -40.68
N GLU A 15 -6.46 8.66 -41.24
CA GLU A 15 -7.48 9.19 -42.15
C GLU A 15 -8.38 10.18 -41.39
N LEU A 16 -8.83 9.79 -40.19
CA LEU A 16 -9.63 10.63 -39.31
C LEU A 16 -8.89 11.92 -38.92
N GLN A 17 -7.60 11.84 -38.57
CA GLN A 17 -6.79 13.02 -38.24
C GLN A 17 -6.60 13.97 -39.43
N ILE A 18 -6.42 13.44 -40.65
CA ILE A 18 -6.33 14.27 -41.86
C ILE A 18 -7.67 14.96 -42.14
N HIS A 19 -8.79 14.28 -41.96
CA HIS A 19 -10.11 14.89 -42.12
C HIS A 19 -10.37 15.99 -41.09
N PHE A 20 -9.97 15.81 -39.83
CA PHE A 20 -10.07 16.86 -38.83
C PHE A 20 -9.22 18.09 -39.17
N LEU A 21 -7.99 17.89 -39.65
CA LEU A 21 -7.13 18.99 -40.13
C LEU A 21 -7.73 19.71 -41.34
N LEU A 22 -8.32 18.99 -42.28
CA LEU A 22 -8.98 19.57 -43.44
C LEU A 22 -10.19 20.43 -43.06
N GLN A 23 -10.97 20.00 -42.07
CA GLN A 23 -12.09 20.78 -41.52
C GLN A 23 -11.63 22.06 -40.82
N ASP A 24 -10.50 22.01 -40.09
CA ASP A 24 -9.94 23.18 -39.43
C ASP A 24 -9.44 24.23 -40.43
N LEU A 25 -8.86 23.78 -41.55
CA LEU A 25 -8.34 24.66 -42.60
C LEU A 25 -9.42 25.16 -43.57
N SER A 26 -10.55 24.46 -43.67
CA SER A 26 -11.64 24.80 -44.58
C SER A 26 -13.01 24.54 -43.92
N PRO A 27 -13.64 25.58 -43.35
CA PRO A 27 -14.99 25.52 -42.79
C PRO A 27 -16.01 25.22 -43.90
N GLY A 28 -16.32 23.95 -44.12
CA GLY A 28 -17.11 23.45 -45.26
C GLY A 28 -16.60 22.14 -45.88
N ALA A 29 -15.47 21.61 -45.39
CA ALA A 29 -14.98 20.30 -45.81
C ALA A 29 -16.02 19.18 -45.50
N PRO A 30 -16.15 18.16 -46.38
CA PRO A 30 -17.14 17.09 -46.22
C PRO A 30 -16.98 16.31 -44.89
N THR A 31 -18.10 16.06 -44.21
CA THR A 31 -18.15 15.32 -42.92
C THR A 31 -18.46 13.84 -43.10
N GLU A 32 -18.87 13.45 -44.31
CA GLU A 32 -19.46 12.17 -44.64
C GLU A 32 -18.46 11.04 -44.44
N LYS A 33 -17.18 11.30 -44.73
CA LYS A 33 -16.12 10.33 -44.52
C LYS A 33 -15.81 10.11 -43.04
N VAL A 34 -15.81 11.17 -42.23
CA VAL A 34 -15.68 11.06 -40.77
C VAL A 34 -16.85 10.25 -40.21
N LYS A 35 -18.08 10.56 -40.64
CA LYS A 35 -19.27 9.80 -40.25
C LYS A 35 -19.16 8.32 -40.61
N GLU A 36 -18.71 7.99 -41.82
CA GLU A 36 -18.52 6.61 -42.26
C GLU A 36 -17.50 5.86 -41.39
N LEU A 37 -16.34 6.48 -41.13
CA LEU A 37 -15.28 5.91 -40.30
C LEU A 37 -15.76 5.67 -38.87
N VAL A 38 -16.43 6.65 -38.26
CA VAL A 38 -16.99 6.53 -36.90
C VAL A 38 -18.05 5.43 -36.83
N MET A 39 -18.94 5.32 -37.82
CA MET A 39 -19.97 4.28 -37.84
C MET A 39 -19.39 2.87 -37.99
N LYS A 40 -18.32 2.70 -38.78
CA LYS A 40 -17.68 1.39 -39.01
C LYS A 40 -16.73 0.96 -37.89
N CYS A 41 -16.26 1.89 -37.07
CA CYS A 41 -15.32 1.61 -36.00
C CYS A 41 -15.95 0.66 -34.95
N PRO A 42 -15.33 -0.50 -34.65
CA PRO A 42 -15.89 -1.46 -33.69
C PRO A 42 -15.61 -1.09 -32.22
N SER A 43 -14.47 -0.43 -31.94
CA SER A 43 -14.08 0.04 -30.61
C SER A 43 -13.20 1.27 -30.74
N PHE A 44 -13.46 2.26 -29.88
CA PHE A 44 -12.78 3.55 -29.91
C PHE A 44 -11.56 3.62 -28.99
N ASP A 45 -11.30 2.60 -28.16
CA ASP A 45 -10.19 2.57 -27.20
C ASP A 45 -8.82 2.74 -27.93
N ALA A 46 -8.60 1.97 -28.99
CA ALA A 46 -7.37 2.01 -29.78
C ALA A 46 -7.26 3.30 -30.61
N LEU A 47 -8.38 3.76 -31.18
CA LEU A 47 -8.41 4.98 -31.98
C LEU A 47 -8.11 6.23 -31.12
N LEU A 48 -8.65 6.28 -29.90
CA LEU A 48 -8.40 7.37 -28.96
C LEU A 48 -6.99 7.31 -28.37
N SER A 49 -6.32 6.15 -28.35
CA SER A 49 -4.95 6.05 -27.86
C SER A 49 -3.92 6.47 -28.92
N THR A 50 -4.19 6.25 -30.21
CA THR A 50 -3.29 6.63 -31.32
C THR A 50 -3.33 8.11 -31.68
N ILE A 51 -4.47 8.78 -31.50
CA ILE A 51 -4.58 10.22 -31.73
C ILE A 51 -3.73 10.98 -30.70
N ASN A 52 -2.79 11.82 -31.13
CA ASN A 52 -1.95 12.58 -30.20
C ASN A 52 -2.57 13.92 -29.78
N VAL A 53 -3.45 14.47 -30.61
CA VAL A 53 -4.05 15.80 -30.38
C VAL A 53 -5.32 15.68 -29.54
N VAL A 54 -5.31 16.22 -28.32
CA VAL A 54 -6.46 16.16 -27.40
C VAL A 54 -7.73 16.78 -27.98
N ALA A 55 -7.59 17.87 -28.75
CA ALA A 55 -8.73 18.50 -29.43
C ALA A 55 -9.42 17.55 -30.44
N PHE A 56 -8.64 16.73 -31.14
CA PHE A 56 -9.15 15.71 -32.07
C PHE A 56 -9.81 14.56 -31.33
N LYS A 57 -9.28 14.12 -30.19
CA LYS A 57 -9.97 13.15 -29.32
C LYS A 57 -11.34 13.68 -28.89
N LYS A 58 -11.41 14.93 -28.43
CA LYS A 58 -12.67 15.55 -28.01
C LYS A 58 -13.65 15.65 -29.19
N ARG A 59 -13.18 16.04 -30.39
CA ARG A 59 -14.01 16.06 -31.59
C ARG A 59 -14.55 14.67 -31.95
N LEU A 60 -13.69 13.65 -31.93
CA LEU A 60 -14.12 12.26 -32.13
C LEU A 60 -15.20 11.84 -31.13
N LEU A 61 -15.08 12.20 -29.84
CA LEU A 61 -16.15 11.92 -28.87
C LEU A 61 -17.47 12.62 -29.20
N VAL A 62 -17.42 13.85 -29.72
CA VAL A 62 -18.61 14.55 -30.24
C VAL A 62 -19.21 13.79 -31.44
N ASP A 63 -18.38 13.35 -32.37
CA ASP A 63 -18.82 12.59 -33.55
C ASP A 63 -19.42 11.23 -33.18
N ILE A 64 -18.83 10.53 -32.20
CA ILE A 64 -19.39 9.28 -31.66
C ILE A 64 -20.81 9.53 -31.15
N LYS A 65 -21.02 10.56 -30.32
CA LYS A 65 -22.34 10.92 -29.80
C LYS A 65 -23.34 11.25 -30.92
N ASN A 66 -22.90 11.89 -31.99
CA ASN A 66 -23.76 12.32 -33.09
C ASN A 66 -24.13 11.18 -34.06
N TYR A 67 -23.25 10.19 -34.24
CA TYR A 67 -23.38 9.21 -35.32
C TYR A 67 -23.61 7.77 -34.85
N ARG A 68 -23.27 7.41 -33.60
CA ARG A 68 -23.44 6.06 -33.05
C ARG A 68 -24.69 5.98 -32.18
N GLU A 69 -25.47 4.91 -32.34
CA GLU A 69 -26.63 4.66 -31.48
C GLU A 69 -26.22 4.18 -30.08
N ASP A 70 -25.12 3.44 -29.99
CA ASP A 70 -24.52 2.86 -28.78
C ASP A 70 -23.52 3.81 -28.08
N TRP A 71 -23.62 5.12 -28.34
CA TRP A 71 -22.68 6.10 -27.80
C TRP A 71 -22.66 6.14 -26.27
N ILE A 72 -23.80 5.85 -25.60
CA ILE A 72 -23.90 5.81 -24.14
C ILE A 72 -23.03 4.68 -23.58
N ASP A 73 -23.14 3.48 -24.14
CA ASP A 73 -22.37 2.31 -23.70
C ASP A 73 -20.89 2.53 -23.98
N THR A 74 -20.56 3.10 -25.15
CA THR A 74 -19.21 3.51 -25.51
C THR A 74 -18.64 4.51 -24.48
N PHE A 75 -19.39 5.54 -24.11
CA PHE A 75 -18.96 6.56 -23.15
C PHE A 75 -18.76 5.95 -21.75
N LEU A 76 -19.66 5.05 -21.32
CA LEU A 76 -19.54 4.33 -20.05
C LEU A 76 -18.29 3.42 -20.01
N ASP A 77 -17.96 2.77 -21.13
CA ASP A 77 -16.75 1.95 -21.25
C ASP A 77 -15.46 2.79 -21.23
N LEU A 78 -15.48 3.95 -21.89
CA LEU A 78 -14.33 4.84 -21.97
C LEU A 78 -14.09 5.64 -20.68
N LEU A 79 -15.13 5.92 -19.90
CA LEU A 79 -15.09 6.80 -18.72
C LEU A 79 -13.94 6.47 -17.76
N LEU A 80 -13.72 5.18 -17.49
CA LEU A 80 -12.69 4.72 -16.55
C LEU A 80 -11.34 4.45 -17.22
N LYS A 81 -11.31 4.28 -18.54
CA LYS A 81 -10.13 3.87 -19.31
C LYS A 81 -9.31 5.03 -19.86
N LEU A 82 -9.94 6.17 -20.14
CA LEU A 82 -9.23 7.32 -20.68
C LEU A 82 -8.16 7.83 -19.71
N GLU A 83 -7.06 8.38 -20.23
CA GLU A 83 -6.02 8.95 -19.38
C GLU A 83 -6.29 10.42 -19.08
N GLN A 84 -6.72 11.19 -20.09
CA GLN A 84 -6.83 12.64 -20.01
C GLN A 84 -8.10 13.07 -19.26
N ASN A 85 -7.94 13.76 -18.12
CA ASN A 85 -9.05 14.25 -17.31
C ASN A 85 -10.07 15.10 -18.08
N PRO A 86 -9.68 16.07 -18.95
CA PRO A 86 -10.66 16.87 -19.68
C PRO A 86 -11.60 16.06 -20.58
N LEU A 87 -11.17 14.88 -21.04
CA LEU A 87 -12.03 13.99 -21.81
C LEU A 87 -12.99 13.24 -20.89
N LYS A 88 -12.54 12.78 -19.72
CA LYS A 88 -13.42 12.16 -18.71
C LYS A 88 -14.48 13.14 -18.21
N ASP A 89 -14.09 14.39 -17.97
CA ASP A 89 -15.01 15.46 -17.56
C ASP A 89 -16.12 15.62 -18.61
N TYR A 90 -15.74 15.71 -19.90
CA TYR A 90 -16.70 15.75 -21.00
C TYR A 90 -17.61 14.51 -21.08
N LEU A 91 -17.05 13.30 -20.97
CA LEU A 91 -17.86 12.07 -20.98
C LEU A 91 -18.89 12.06 -19.84
N LEU A 92 -18.45 12.43 -18.63
CA LEU A 92 -19.31 12.48 -17.46
C LEU A 92 -20.41 13.53 -17.62
N GLU A 93 -20.07 14.76 -18.01
CA GLU A 93 -21.02 15.83 -18.26
C GLU A 93 -22.10 15.40 -19.25
N GLU A 94 -21.71 14.76 -20.35
CA GLU A 94 -22.63 14.28 -21.38
C GLU A 94 -23.54 13.15 -20.89
N LEU A 95 -23.00 12.20 -20.12
CA LEU A 95 -23.80 11.11 -19.54
C LEU A 95 -24.81 11.66 -18.51
N LEU A 96 -24.42 12.61 -17.68
CA LEU A 96 -25.31 13.24 -16.69
C LEU A 96 -26.38 14.11 -17.37
N ALA A 97 -26.01 14.90 -18.39
CA ALA A 97 -26.96 15.70 -19.17
C ALA A 97 -28.05 14.85 -19.84
N ASN A 98 -27.74 13.58 -20.14
CA ASN A 98 -28.65 12.61 -20.75
C ASN A 98 -29.32 11.66 -19.74
N LYS A 99 -29.36 12.03 -18.44
CA LYS A 99 -30.04 11.29 -17.36
C LYS A 99 -29.54 9.85 -17.20
N LYS A 100 -28.23 9.63 -17.34
CA LYS A 100 -27.58 8.31 -17.20
C LYS A 100 -26.88 8.14 -15.85
N GLU A 101 -27.31 8.86 -14.81
CA GLU A 101 -26.72 8.86 -13.47
C GLU A 101 -26.62 7.45 -12.89
N LYS A 102 -27.66 6.62 -13.05
CA LYS A 102 -27.66 5.24 -12.55
C LYS A 102 -26.59 4.37 -13.20
N ALA A 103 -26.40 4.50 -14.51
CA ALA A 103 -25.40 3.72 -15.25
C ALA A 103 -23.98 4.18 -14.90
N VAL A 104 -23.78 5.51 -14.74
CA VAL A 104 -22.53 6.08 -14.24
C VAL A 104 -22.23 5.55 -12.83
N LEU A 105 -23.22 5.56 -11.94
CA LEU A 105 -23.06 5.07 -10.57
C LEU A 105 -22.64 3.59 -10.53
N GLN A 106 -23.21 2.74 -11.39
CA GLN A 106 -22.81 1.33 -11.52
C GLN A 106 -21.33 1.20 -11.92
N ARG A 107 -20.87 1.98 -12.90
CA ARG A 107 -19.46 1.99 -13.31
C ARG A 107 -18.53 2.46 -12.19
N LEU A 108 -18.95 3.49 -11.46
CA LEU A 108 -18.17 4.00 -10.31
C LEU A 108 -18.11 2.99 -9.17
N HIS A 109 -19.19 2.26 -8.88
CA HIS A 109 -19.16 1.17 -7.90
C HIS A 109 -18.19 0.05 -8.31
N PHE A 110 -18.21 -0.35 -9.58
CA PHE A 110 -17.26 -1.32 -10.11
C PHE A 110 -15.80 -0.84 -9.95
N MET A 111 -15.54 0.45 -10.20
CA MET A 111 -14.23 1.06 -9.94
C MET A 111 -13.83 0.99 -8.45
N LEU A 112 -14.77 1.25 -7.54
CA LEU A 112 -14.49 1.20 -6.10
C LEU A 112 -14.16 -0.22 -5.60
N GLU A 113 -14.76 -1.24 -6.22
CA GLU A 113 -14.51 -2.66 -5.93
C GLU A 113 -13.20 -3.17 -6.56
N HIS A 114 -12.75 -2.54 -7.65
CA HIS A 114 -11.53 -2.89 -8.38
C HIS A 114 -10.57 -1.70 -8.59
N PRO A 115 -10.14 -1.02 -7.52
CA PRO A 115 -9.45 0.26 -7.66
C PRO A 115 -8.06 0.14 -8.33
N SER A 116 -7.40 -1.01 -8.22
CA SER A 116 -6.11 -1.27 -8.88
C SER A 116 -6.22 -1.39 -10.41
N GLN A 117 -7.41 -1.67 -10.94
CA GLN A 117 -7.65 -1.71 -12.40
C GLN A 117 -7.80 -0.30 -12.99
N TYR A 118 -8.26 0.66 -12.17
CA TYR A 118 -8.56 2.04 -12.62
C TYR A 118 -7.96 3.12 -11.71
N PRO A 119 -6.64 3.06 -11.44
CA PRO A 119 -6.01 3.86 -10.40
C PRO A 119 -6.11 5.38 -10.66
N HIS A 120 -5.92 5.78 -11.92
CA HIS A 120 -6.02 7.18 -12.34
C HIS A 120 -7.46 7.69 -12.37
N ALA A 121 -8.43 6.83 -12.72
CA ALA A 121 -9.84 7.21 -12.72
C ALA A 121 -10.34 7.43 -11.28
N LEU A 122 -9.95 6.57 -10.33
CA LEU A 122 -10.31 6.74 -8.93
C LEU A 122 -9.80 8.07 -8.37
N LEU A 123 -8.51 8.39 -8.60
CA LEU A 123 -7.93 9.65 -8.14
C LEU A 123 -8.60 10.87 -8.78
N TRP A 124 -8.89 10.81 -10.08
CA TRP A 124 -9.59 11.88 -10.80
C TRP A 124 -10.99 12.10 -10.22
N TYR A 125 -11.78 11.03 -10.10
CA TYR A 125 -13.16 11.15 -9.67
C TYR A 125 -13.27 11.60 -8.21
N PHE A 126 -12.40 11.08 -7.34
CA PHE A 126 -12.37 11.50 -5.94
C PHE A 126 -12.01 12.99 -5.81
N LYS A 127 -11.05 13.48 -6.60
CA LYS A 127 -10.74 14.92 -6.67
C LYS A 127 -11.95 15.73 -7.11
N LEU A 128 -12.65 15.27 -8.15
CA LEU A 128 -13.83 15.93 -8.70
C LEU A 128 -14.96 16.02 -7.65
N VAL A 129 -15.26 14.93 -6.95
CA VAL A 129 -16.27 14.92 -5.88
C VAL A 129 -15.92 15.87 -4.73
N MET A 130 -14.65 15.98 -4.37
CA MET A 130 -14.22 16.83 -3.25
C MET A 130 -14.13 18.33 -3.60
N SER A 131 -14.04 18.67 -4.89
CA SER A 131 -13.96 20.05 -5.38
C SER A 131 -15.28 20.58 -5.96
N SER A 132 -16.16 19.71 -6.44
CA SER A 132 -17.42 20.08 -7.06
C SER A 132 -18.36 20.77 -6.08
N LYS A 133 -19.06 21.80 -6.57
CA LYS A 133 -20.18 22.44 -5.86
C LYS A 133 -21.52 21.79 -6.20
N GLU A 134 -21.59 21.12 -7.35
CA GLU A 134 -22.79 20.45 -7.82
C GLU A 134 -22.81 19.00 -7.34
N PRO A 135 -24.00 18.45 -7.03
CA PRO A 135 -24.14 17.08 -6.57
C PRO A 135 -23.82 16.12 -7.71
N LEU A 136 -22.72 15.38 -7.55
CA LEU A 136 -22.32 14.30 -8.44
C LEU A 136 -22.71 12.94 -7.84
N PRO A 137 -22.78 11.86 -8.64
CA PRO A 137 -22.84 10.51 -8.09
C PRO A 137 -21.75 10.28 -7.03
N LEU A 138 -22.07 9.61 -5.92
CA LEU A 138 -21.17 9.40 -4.77
C LEU A 138 -20.72 10.68 -4.03
N SER A 139 -21.34 11.85 -4.28
CA SER A 139 -21.03 13.09 -3.54
C SER A 139 -21.70 13.19 -2.16
N ASP A 140 -22.60 12.26 -1.85
CA ASP A 140 -23.16 12.09 -0.52
C ASP A 140 -22.10 11.58 0.47
N GLN A 141 -22.44 11.58 1.75
CA GLN A 141 -21.48 11.21 2.78
C GLN A 141 -21.01 9.76 2.67
N ASN A 142 -21.94 8.83 2.39
CA ASN A 142 -21.60 7.43 2.21
C ASN A 142 -20.69 7.22 1.00
N GLY A 143 -20.98 7.88 -0.13
CA GLY A 143 -20.13 7.86 -1.31
C GLY A 143 -18.71 8.38 -1.04
N LYS A 144 -18.58 9.48 -0.30
CA LYS A 144 -17.28 10.04 0.12
C LYS A 144 -16.48 9.09 1.01
N ASN A 145 -17.12 8.41 1.96
CA ASN A 145 -16.48 7.41 2.81
C ASN A 145 -15.92 6.26 1.96
N ARG A 146 -16.75 5.69 1.08
CA ARG A 146 -16.35 4.60 0.16
C ARG A 146 -15.23 5.01 -0.80
N LEU A 147 -15.26 6.25 -1.29
CA LEU A 147 -14.18 6.80 -2.14
C LEU A 147 -12.84 6.84 -1.37
N LEU A 148 -12.86 7.27 -0.10
CA LEU A 148 -11.67 7.31 0.73
C LEU A 148 -11.16 5.91 1.09
N GLU A 149 -12.04 4.98 1.43
CA GLU A 149 -11.68 3.58 1.68
C GLU A 149 -11.00 2.95 0.45
N SER A 150 -11.65 3.04 -0.71
CA SER A 150 -11.11 2.52 -1.97
C SER A 150 -9.79 3.20 -2.35
N PHE A 151 -9.65 4.49 -2.08
CA PHE A 151 -8.41 5.24 -2.25
C PHE A 151 -7.28 4.70 -1.35
N LEU A 152 -7.55 4.38 -0.08
CA LEU A 152 -6.56 3.83 0.85
C LEU A 152 -6.18 2.40 0.48
N ILE A 153 -7.16 1.59 0.05
CA ILE A 153 -6.90 0.23 -0.48
C ILE A 153 -5.95 0.31 -1.68
N LEU A 154 -6.21 1.23 -2.62
CA LEU A 154 -5.32 1.46 -3.75
C LEU A 154 -3.93 1.89 -3.30
N LEU A 155 -3.84 2.85 -2.36
CA LEU A 155 -2.56 3.33 -1.88
C LEU A 155 -1.73 2.21 -1.25
N SER A 156 -2.34 1.38 -0.39
CA SER A 156 -1.69 0.20 0.20
C SER A 156 -1.25 -0.82 -0.85
N PHE A 157 -2.04 -1.01 -1.92
CA PHE A 157 -1.66 -1.86 -3.05
C PHE A 157 -0.44 -1.29 -3.80
N LEU A 158 -0.42 0.02 -4.08
CA LEU A 158 0.68 0.67 -4.80
C LEU A 158 1.98 0.68 -4.00
N ASP A 159 1.90 0.82 -2.68
CA ASP A 159 3.07 0.74 -1.78
C ASP A 159 3.79 -0.61 -1.93
N LYS A 160 3.04 -1.71 -2.06
CA LYS A 160 3.58 -3.06 -2.26
C LYS A 160 4.16 -3.27 -3.67
N ALA A 161 3.64 -2.56 -4.66
CA ALA A 161 4.05 -2.70 -6.07
C ALA A 161 5.41 -2.02 -6.40
N GLY A 162 5.99 -1.26 -5.47
CA GLY A 162 7.34 -0.71 -5.59
C GLY A 162 7.47 0.49 -6.55
N ALA A 163 8.62 0.57 -7.26
CA ALA A 163 9.05 1.80 -7.94
C ALA A 163 8.19 2.23 -9.14
N SER A 164 7.44 1.32 -9.76
CA SER A 164 6.71 1.55 -11.02
C SER A 164 5.59 2.58 -10.92
N ASN A 165 5.07 2.87 -9.72
CA ASN A 165 3.92 3.77 -9.52
C ASN A 165 4.20 5.01 -8.66
N ARG A 166 5.49 5.35 -8.46
CA ARG A 166 5.92 6.44 -7.55
C ARG A 166 5.24 7.78 -7.80
N ASP A 167 5.00 8.16 -9.06
CA ASP A 167 4.36 9.43 -9.40
C ASP A 167 2.89 9.48 -8.93
N LEU A 168 2.15 8.40 -9.18
CA LEU A 168 0.76 8.30 -8.75
C LEU A 168 0.65 8.29 -7.23
N THR A 169 1.47 7.50 -6.53
CA THR A 169 1.53 7.46 -5.07
C THR A 169 1.76 8.85 -4.49
N LYS A 170 2.71 9.62 -5.04
CA LYS A 170 2.96 11.02 -4.63
C LYS A 170 1.74 11.92 -4.85
N LYS A 171 1.06 11.79 -5.99
CA LYS A 171 -0.15 12.57 -6.31
C LYS A 171 -1.31 12.25 -5.38
N MET A 172 -1.45 10.97 -5.00
CA MET A 172 -2.43 10.50 -4.02
C MET A 172 -2.12 11.07 -2.63
N LEU A 173 -0.89 10.90 -2.14
CA LEU A 173 -0.45 11.46 -0.86
C LEU A 173 -0.68 12.96 -0.78
N THR A 174 -0.19 13.71 -1.77
CA THR A 174 -0.36 15.16 -1.83
C THR A 174 -1.83 15.56 -1.78
N PHE A 175 -2.71 14.81 -2.44
CA PHE A 175 -4.15 15.10 -2.43
C PHE A 175 -4.74 14.99 -1.01
N ILE A 176 -4.41 13.93 -0.26
CA ILE A 176 -4.93 13.73 1.09
C ILE A 176 -4.29 14.65 2.12
N THR A 177 -2.97 14.93 2.03
CA THR A 177 -2.25 15.72 3.03
C THR A 177 -2.33 17.23 2.81
N SER A 178 -2.60 17.67 1.57
CA SER A 178 -2.69 19.09 1.21
C SER A 178 -3.75 19.86 2.04
N GLY A 179 -3.52 21.16 2.22
CA GLY A 179 -4.44 22.02 2.97
C GLY A 179 -4.57 21.62 4.43
N ARG A 180 -3.51 21.03 5.03
CA ARG A 180 -3.53 20.42 6.36
C ARG A 180 -4.60 19.33 6.44
N TYR A 181 -4.61 18.37 5.53
CA TYR A 181 -5.59 17.27 5.52
C TYR A 181 -7.05 17.73 5.35
N ALA A 182 -7.29 18.74 4.50
CA ALA A 182 -8.62 19.34 4.32
C ALA A 182 -9.66 18.34 3.80
N VAL A 183 -9.25 17.43 2.91
CA VAL A 183 -10.10 16.36 2.37
C VAL A 183 -10.55 15.44 3.50
N LEU A 184 -9.61 14.92 4.29
CA LEU A 184 -9.89 14.01 5.39
C LEU A 184 -10.82 14.65 6.44
N ARG A 185 -10.54 15.91 6.83
CA ARG A 185 -11.41 16.66 7.75
C ARG A 185 -12.86 16.74 7.28
N LYS A 186 -13.06 17.11 6.01
CA LYS A 186 -14.40 17.22 5.41
C LYS A 186 -15.16 15.88 5.46
N ILE A 187 -14.45 14.78 5.20
CA ILE A 187 -15.07 13.45 5.20
C ILE A 187 -15.42 13.03 6.62
N PHE A 188 -14.48 13.14 7.57
CA PHE A 188 -14.74 12.78 8.96
C PHE A 188 -15.86 13.58 9.58
N GLN A 189 -15.97 14.88 9.30
CA GLN A 189 -17.01 15.74 9.88
C GLN A 189 -18.45 15.27 9.65
N GLY A 190 -18.72 14.56 8.57
CA GLY A 190 -20.05 14.02 8.28
C GLY A 190 -20.17 12.52 8.49
N ALA A 191 -19.08 11.80 8.73
CA ALA A 191 -19.08 10.34 8.78
C ALA A 191 -19.47 9.83 10.18
N ASP A 192 -20.17 8.69 10.22
CA ASP A 192 -20.40 7.93 11.45
C ASP A 192 -19.10 7.29 11.97
N ILE A 193 -19.15 6.73 13.18
CA ILE A 193 -17.97 6.17 13.84
C ILE A 193 -17.39 4.95 13.10
N ASP A 194 -18.22 4.05 12.57
CA ASP A 194 -17.76 2.80 11.96
C ASP A 194 -16.92 3.04 10.68
N PRO A 195 -17.37 3.88 9.71
CA PRO A 195 -16.53 4.22 8.56
C PRO A 195 -15.23 4.90 8.95
N VAL A 196 -15.24 5.77 9.98
CA VAL A 196 -14.03 6.44 10.45
C VAL A 196 -13.04 5.42 11.02
N GLN A 197 -13.50 4.42 11.78
CA GLN A 197 -12.64 3.34 12.27
C GLN A 197 -12.02 2.53 11.13
N GLU A 198 -12.81 2.16 10.12
CA GLU A 198 -12.29 1.43 8.96
C GLU A 198 -11.25 2.25 8.19
N ILE A 199 -11.50 3.55 7.98
CA ILE A 199 -10.55 4.46 7.35
C ILE A 199 -9.24 4.54 8.13
N LEU A 200 -9.30 4.65 9.47
CA LEU A 200 -8.10 4.65 10.31
C LEU A 200 -7.33 3.33 10.18
N LEU A 201 -8.02 2.18 10.20
CA LEU A 201 -7.41 0.87 10.01
C LEU A 201 -6.78 0.70 8.63
N LEU A 202 -7.40 1.19 7.57
CA LEU A 202 -6.84 1.16 6.22
C LEU A 202 -5.63 2.07 6.09
N ALA A 203 -5.64 3.24 6.77
CA ALA A 203 -4.53 4.17 6.75
C ALA A 203 -3.25 3.55 7.36
N THR A 204 -3.36 2.76 8.44
CA THR A 204 -2.20 2.08 9.04
C THR A 204 -1.57 1.01 8.14
N LYS A 205 -2.32 0.52 7.14
CA LYS A 205 -1.81 -0.43 6.12
C LYS A 205 -1.07 0.24 4.96
N CYS A 206 -1.05 1.57 4.91
CA CYS A 206 -0.35 2.34 3.88
C CYS A 206 1.05 2.74 4.38
N GLN A 207 2.09 2.15 3.80
CA GLN A 207 3.49 2.43 4.15
C GLN A 207 3.93 3.84 3.73
N SER A 208 3.22 4.42 2.77
CA SER A 208 3.43 5.78 2.29
C SER A 208 3.08 6.87 3.31
N PHE A 209 2.30 6.58 4.35
CA PHE A 209 2.04 7.52 5.44
C PHE A 209 3.10 7.41 6.53
N THR A 210 3.55 8.55 7.03
CA THR A 210 4.44 8.59 8.19
C THR A 210 3.66 8.35 9.48
N ASN A 211 4.35 7.98 10.56
CA ASN A 211 3.73 7.91 11.89
C ASN A 211 3.05 9.24 12.29
N HIS A 212 3.63 10.37 11.87
CA HIS A 212 3.04 11.69 12.11
C HIS A 212 1.71 11.87 11.36
N ASP A 213 1.61 11.42 10.10
CA ASP A 213 0.37 11.45 9.34
C ASP A 213 -0.73 10.64 10.04
N ILE A 214 -0.41 9.42 10.48
CA ILE A 214 -1.35 8.54 11.19
C ILE A 214 -1.84 9.20 12.48
N GLN A 215 -0.95 9.81 13.26
CA GLN A 215 -1.35 10.56 14.47
C GLN A 215 -2.29 11.72 14.15
N ILE A 216 -2.08 12.42 13.04
CA ILE A 216 -2.99 13.48 12.60
C ILE A 216 -4.35 12.90 12.22
N PHE A 217 -4.40 11.77 11.52
CA PHE A 217 -5.67 11.12 11.17
C PHE A 217 -6.47 10.79 12.41
N HIS A 218 -5.85 10.16 13.41
CA HIS A 218 -6.48 9.87 14.69
C HIS A 218 -6.95 11.15 15.40
N SER A 219 -6.11 12.18 15.46
CA SER A 219 -6.45 13.45 16.10
C SER A 219 -7.66 14.12 15.41
N LEU A 220 -7.74 14.05 14.08
CA LEU A 220 -8.89 14.57 13.34
C LEU A 220 -10.16 13.75 13.57
N ALA A 221 -10.03 12.42 13.67
CA ALA A 221 -11.14 11.53 13.99
C ALA A 221 -11.67 11.78 15.41
N GLU A 222 -10.78 11.93 16.39
CA GLU A 222 -11.11 12.20 17.81
C GLU A 222 -11.85 13.52 18.01
N VAL A 223 -11.53 14.55 17.22
CA VAL A 223 -12.24 15.83 17.25
C VAL A 223 -13.71 15.67 16.87
N VAL A 224 -14.02 14.76 15.94
CA VAL A 224 -15.40 14.51 15.50
C VAL A 224 -16.08 13.46 16.38
N HIS A 225 -15.34 12.42 16.78
CA HIS A 225 -15.82 11.28 17.56
C HIS A 225 -14.95 11.08 18.81
N PRO A 226 -15.23 11.80 19.91
CA PRO A 226 -14.42 11.75 21.13
C PRO A 226 -14.31 10.36 21.77
N SER A 227 -15.26 9.46 21.50
CA SER A 227 -15.22 8.06 21.94
C SER A 227 -14.02 7.28 21.38
N LEU A 228 -13.40 7.73 20.29
CA LEU A 228 -12.23 7.11 19.66
C LEU A 228 -10.94 7.29 20.45
N GLU A 229 -10.85 8.26 21.37
CA GLU A 229 -9.65 8.52 22.18
C GLU A 229 -9.24 7.28 23.00
N LYS A 230 -10.21 6.48 23.44
CA LYS A 230 -9.97 5.22 24.18
C LYS A 230 -9.37 4.11 23.31
N LEU A 231 -9.65 4.12 22.01
CA LEU A 231 -9.14 3.11 21.07
C LEU A 231 -7.70 3.41 20.67
N ARG A 232 -7.33 4.69 20.50
CA ARG A 232 -5.95 5.10 20.24
C ARG A 232 -5.01 4.71 21.38
N LYS A 233 -5.39 4.94 22.64
CA LYS A 233 -4.59 4.53 23.80
C LYS A 233 -4.35 3.02 23.88
N LYS A 234 -5.25 2.20 23.32
CA LYS A 234 -5.06 0.76 23.21
C LYS A 234 -4.10 0.40 22.07
N TYR A 235 -4.27 1.03 20.90
CA TYR A 235 -3.44 0.78 19.72
C TYR A 235 -2.01 1.31 19.84
N ASP A 236 -1.82 2.54 20.35
CA ASP A 236 -0.48 3.11 20.59
C ASP A 236 0.29 2.27 21.63
N HIS A 237 -0.41 1.72 22.64
CA HIS A 237 0.22 0.85 23.64
C HIS A 237 0.57 -0.55 23.09
N GLU A 238 -0.27 -1.13 22.23
CA GLU A 238 0.01 -2.40 21.54
C GLU A 238 1.15 -2.24 20.52
N LYS A 239 1.24 -1.10 19.81
CA LYS A 239 2.26 -0.84 18.79
C LYS A 239 3.63 -0.47 19.38
N GLU A 240 3.68 0.28 20.48
CA GLU A 240 4.93 0.51 21.23
C GLU A 240 5.45 -0.78 21.86
N GLU A 241 4.59 -1.67 22.36
CA GLU A 241 4.99 -3.00 22.83
C GLU A 241 5.50 -3.91 21.70
N GLU A 242 4.92 -3.83 20.49
CA GLU A 242 5.38 -4.58 19.31
C GLU A 242 6.73 -4.11 18.75
N GLU A 243 7.08 -2.83 18.93
CA GLU A 243 8.38 -2.30 18.47
C GLU A 243 9.55 -2.56 19.43
N ILE A 244 9.28 -2.90 20.71
CA ILE A 244 10.33 -3.17 21.70
C ILE A 244 10.93 -4.55 21.49
N ILE A 245 12.25 -4.61 21.38
CA ILE A 245 13.00 -5.87 21.37
C ILE A 245 13.46 -6.16 22.78
N TRP A 246 12.68 -6.97 23.47
CA TRP A 246 13.11 -7.50 24.75
C TRP A 246 14.32 -8.41 24.58
N THR A 247 15.28 -8.34 25.48
CA THR A 247 16.47 -9.20 25.46
C THR A 247 17.03 -9.36 26.87
N THR A 248 17.78 -10.43 27.10
CA THR A 248 18.65 -10.56 28.27
C THR A 248 19.90 -9.68 28.13
N GLU A 249 20.61 -9.44 29.24
CA GLU A 249 21.90 -8.75 29.22
C GLU A 249 22.95 -9.50 28.36
N GLU A 250 22.95 -10.83 28.43
CA GLU A 250 23.80 -11.70 27.61
C GLU A 250 23.49 -11.52 26.12
N GLY A 251 22.20 -11.52 25.74
CA GLY A 251 21.75 -11.29 24.36
C GLY A 251 22.14 -9.91 23.83
N LEU A 252 21.98 -8.87 24.64
CA LEU A 252 22.41 -7.52 24.30
C LEU A 252 23.91 -7.45 24.05
N HIS A 253 24.71 -8.10 24.91
CA HIS A 253 26.16 -8.15 24.75
C HIS A 253 26.57 -8.90 23.47
N ARG A 254 25.93 -10.03 23.16
CA ARG A 254 26.18 -10.77 21.90
C ARG A 254 25.95 -9.90 20.66
N ILE A 255 24.84 -9.16 20.62
CA ILE A 255 24.54 -8.29 19.48
C ILE A 255 25.50 -7.10 19.38
N LYS A 256 25.87 -6.48 20.50
CA LYS A 256 26.89 -5.41 20.52
C LYS A 256 28.24 -5.91 20.02
N ALA A 257 28.68 -7.09 20.48
CA ALA A 257 29.92 -7.71 20.04
C ALA A 257 29.88 -8.04 18.53
N ARG A 258 28.74 -8.53 18.01
CA ARG A 258 28.55 -8.79 16.58
C ARG A 258 28.65 -7.52 15.74
N ILE A 259 28.01 -6.43 16.19
CA ILE A 259 28.09 -5.12 15.53
C ILE A 259 29.54 -4.64 15.48
N GLU A 260 30.27 -4.75 16.58
CA GLU A 260 31.67 -4.35 16.68
C GLU A 260 32.57 -5.20 15.77
N GLU A 261 32.39 -6.52 15.75
CA GLU A 261 33.11 -7.45 14.88
C GLU A 261 32.91 -7.12 13.40
N ILE A 262 31.66 -6.89 12.97
CA ILE A 262 31.35 -6.49 11.60
C ILE A 262 32.03 -5.17 11.26
N ALA A 263 31.90 -4.17 12.13
CA ALA A 263 32.39 -2.81 11.88
C ALA A 263 33.93 -2.72 11.87
N THR A 264 34.62 -3.48 12.71
CA THR A 264 36.07 -3.32 12.94
C THR A 264 36.92 -4.40 12.28
N VAL A 265 36.42 -5.64 12.18
CA VAL A 265 37.17 -6.78 11.64
C VAL A 265 36.69 -7.09 10.22
N GLU A 266 35.45 -7.54 10.06
CA GLU A 266 34.98 -8.06 8.77
C GLU A 266 34.94 -7.00 7.68
N THR A 267 34.57 -5.75 8.02
CA THR A 267 34.56 -4.64 7.05
C THR A 267 35.97 -4.31 6.56
N VAL A 268 36.98 -4.40 7.42
CA VAL A 268 38.38 -4.14 7.06
C VAL A 268 38.94 -5.29 6.22
N GLU A 269 38.64 -6.52 6.57
CA GLU A 269 39.02 -7.70 5.77
C GLU A 269 38.38 -7.66 4.38
N ASN A 270 37.09 -7.36 4.30
CA ASN A 270 36.39 -7.24 3.03
C ASN A 270 36.95 -6.10 2.16
N ALA A 271 37.36 -4.98 2.74
CA ALA A 271 38.03 -3.91 2.00
C ALA A 271 39.35 -4.39 1.36
N LYS A 272 40.14 -5.21 2.08
CA LYS A 272 41.36 -5.82 1.55
C LYS A 272 41.06 -6.85 0.45
N GLU A 273 40.04 -7.68 0.62
CA GLU A 273 39.58 -8.63 -0.41
C GLU A 273 39.21 -7.91 -1.72
N ILE A 274 38.48 -6.79 -1.62
CA ILE A 274 38.11 -5.96 -2.77
C ILE A 274 39.36 -5.36 -3.45
N GLU A 275 40.35 -4.91 -2.67
CA GLU A 275 41.59 -4.33 -3.19
C GLU A 275 42.42 -5.39 -3.95
N VAL A 276 42.60 -6.57 -3.36
CA VAL A 276 43.28 -7.70 -3.99
C VAL A 276 42.56 -8.11 -5.27
N ALA A 277 41.25 -8.34 -5.21
CA ALA A 277 40.46 -8.73 -6.39
C ALA A 277 40.52 -7.66 -7.50
N ARG A 278 40.60 -6.37 -7.15
CA ARG A 278 40.75 -5.28 -8.12
C ARG A 278 42.11 -5.29 -8.83
N SER A 279 43.16 -5.75 -8.17
CA SER A 279 44.52 -5.83 -8.74
C SER A 279 44.67 -6.88 -9.86
N HIS A 280 43.73 -7.82 -9.98
CA HIS A 280 43.73 -8.88 -11.00
C HIS A 280 43.23 -8.45 -12.40
N GLY A 281 43.00 -7.15 -12.62
CA GLY A 281 42.95 -6.52 -13.95
C GLY A 281 41.65 -6.67 -14.75
N ASP A 282 41.14 -7.88 -14.95
CA ASP A 282 39.92 -8.10 -15.77
C ASP A 282 38.64 -8.13 -14.91
N LEU A 283 38.15 -6.94 -14.58
CA LEU A 283 37.04 -6.72 -13.64
C LEU A 283 35.67 -7.21 -14.15
N ARG A 284 35.52 -7.46 -15.46
CA ARG A 284 34.22 -7.87 -16.04
C ARG A 284 33.89 -9.35 -15.80
N GLU A 285 34.92 -10.21 -15.78
CA GLU A 285 34.78 -11.65 -15.54
C GLU A 285 35.22 -12.10 -14.15
N ASN A 286 35.85 -11.22 -13.35
CA ASN A 286 36.35 -11.59 -12.02
C ASN A 286 35.20 -11.91 -11.03
N SER A 287 35.01 -13.21 -10.78
CA SER A 287 34.04 -13.74 -9.80
C SER A 287 34.40 -13.37 -8.36
N GLU A 288 35.68 -13.28 -8.02
CA GLU A 288 36.15 -12.90 -6.69
C GLU A 288 35.80 -11.44 -6.36
N PHE A 289 35.90 -10.54 -7.35
CA PHE A 289 35.49 -9.14 -7.18
C PHE A 289 33.99 -9.00 -6.96
N LYS A 290 33.17 -9.76 -7.69
CA LYS A 290 31.70 -9.78 -7.51
C LYS A 290 31.33 -10.32 -6.14
N PHE A 291 31.93 -11.43 -5.72
CA PHE A 291 31.71 -12.02 -4.40
C PHE A 291 32.10 -11.07 -3.26
N ALA A 292 33.23 -10.35 -3.40
CA ALA A 292 33.68 -9.39 -2.40
C ALA A 292 32.72 -8.18 -2.29
N LEU A 293 32.13 -7.71 -3.39
CA LEU A 293 31.09 -6.67 -3.36
C LEU A 293 29.78 -7.17 -2.73
N GLU A 294 29.34 -8.39 -3.04
CA GLU A 294 28.16 -8.99 -2.41
C GLU A 294 28.36 -9.16 -0.90
N LYS A 295 29.56 -9.60 -0.48
CA LYS A 295 29.93 -9.69 0.94
C LYS A 295 29.88 -8.32 1.62
N ARG A 296 30.38 -7.25 0.98
CA ARG A 296 30.29 -5.88 1.49
C ARG A 296 28.84 -5.46 1.73
N ASP A 297 27.99 -5.67 0.72
CA ASP A 297 26.59 -5.24 0.77
C ASP A 297 25.82 -6.05 1.84
N ARG A 298 26.14 -7.35 2.00
CA ARG A 298 25.64 -8.20 3.10
C ARG A 298 26.04 -7.65 4.47
N LEU A 299 27.31 -7.32 4.67
CA LEU A 299 27.82 -6.77 5.94
C LEU A 299 27.18 -5.43 6.28
N GLN A 300 27.04 -4.53 5.31
CA GLN A 300 26.36 -3.25 5.50
C GLN A 300 24.88 -3.43 5.83
N GLY A 301 24.20 -4.36 5.16
CA GLY A 301 22.81 -4.72 5.46
C GLY A 301 22.64 -5.27 6.87
N GLU A 302 23.50 -6.21 7.27
CA GLU A 302 23.50 -6.82 8.62
C GLU A 302 23.78 -5.75 9.70
N LEU A 303 24.80 -4.91 9.51
CA LEU A 303 25.15 -3.84 10.44
C LEU A 303 24.02 -2.84 10.63
N LYS A 304 23.38 -2.41 9.54
CA LYS A 304 22.24 -1.50 9.57
C LYS A 304 21.07 -2.13 10.33
N PHE A 305 20.72 -3.37 9.98
CA PHE A 305 19.63 -4.10 10.62
C PHE A 305 19.89 -4.24 12.13
N LEU A 306 21.06 -4.75 12.53
CA LEU A 306 21.40 -4.93 13.96
C LEU A 306 21.42 -3.60 14.73
N SER A 307 21.90 -2.51 14.11
CA SER A 307 21.93 -1.18 14.74
C SER A 307 20.53 -0.61 14.96
N GLU A 308 19.64 -0.75 13.98
CA GLU A 308 18.23 -0.35 14.10
C GLU A 308 17.52 -1.15 15.19
N GLN A 309 17.72 -2.46 15.23
CA GLN A 309 17.18 -3.33 16.28
C GLN A 309 17.75 -2.95 17.66
N LEU A 310 19.05 -2.68 17.77
CA LEU A 310 19.70 -2.25 19.02
C LEU A 310 19.09 -0.97 19.60
N SER A 311 18.70 -0.01 18.74
CA SER A 311 18.03 1.22 19.18
C SER A 311 16.68 0.98 19.85
N LYS A 312 16.04 -0.17 19.57
CA LYS A 312 14.74 -0.59 20.09
C LYS A 312 14.86 -1.61 21.24
N ALA A 313 16.08 -2.02 21.58
CA ALA A 313 16.31 -3.09 22.54
C ALA A 313 16.08 -2.62 23.98
N ARG A 314 15.41 -3.45 24.78
CA ARG A 314 15.19 -3.25 26.22
C ARG A 314 15.61 -4.50 26.98
N ILE A 315 16.40 -4.31 28.04
CA ILE A 315 16.80 -5.40 28.92
C ILE A 315 15.60 -5.79 29.77
N ILE A 316 15.31 -7.09 29.85
CA ILE A 316 14.29 -7.63 30.75
C ILE A 316 14.89 -7.68 32.15
N MET A 317 14.33 -6.92 33.09
CA MET A 317 14.71 -7.00 34.51
C MET A 317 13.81 -7.98 35.25
N LYS A 318 14.30 -8.49 36.39
CA LYS A 318 13.56 -9.45 37.22
C LYS A 318 12.23 -8.86 37.71
N GLU A 319 12.23 -7.57 38.03
CA GLU A 319 11.08 -6.82 38.56
C GLU A 319 10.02 -6.57 37.49
N ASP A 320 10.39 -6.59 36.21
CA ASP A 320 9.49 -6.33 35.07
C ASP A 320 8.67 -7.56 34.65
N VAL A 321 9.01 -8.74 35.20
CA VAL A 321 8.39 -10.02 34.82
C VAL A 321 7.28 -10.39 35.81
N SER A 322 6.03 -10.14 35.42
CA SER A 322 4.86 -10.71 36.10
C SER A 322 4.68 -12.18 35.74
N THR A 323 4.33 -13.00 36.74
CA THR A 323 3.99 -14.41 36.58
C THR A 323 2.47 -14.68 36.64
N ASP A 324 1.64 -13.63 36.51
CA ASP A 324 0.18 -13.78 36.53
C ASP A 324 -0.37 -14.38 35.23
N ALA A 325 0.36 -14.19 34.13
CA ALA A 325 0.04 -14.68 32.80
C ALA A 325 1.33 -14.93 31.99
N VAL A 326 1.22 -15.68 30.90
CA VAL A 326 2.32 -15.93 29.97
C VAL A 326 2.74 -14.62 29.31
N GLY A 327 4.01 -14.25 29.49
CA GLY A 327 4.61 -13.02 28.97
C GLY A 327 6.11 -13.17 28.74
N VAL A 328 6.76 -12.08 28.35
CA VAL A 328 8.23 -12.02 28.20
C VAL A 328 8.90 -12.28 29.55
N GLY A 329 9.94 -13.10 29.57
CA GLY A 329 10.69 -13.46 30.78
C GLY A 329 10.05 -14.57 31.62
N VAL A 330 8.93 -15.15 31.17
CA VAL A 330 8.20 -16.20 31.87
C VAL A 330 8.61 -17.59 31.37
N ILE A 331 8.83 -18.50 32.32
CA ILE A 331 8.92 -19.95 32.11
C ILE A 331 7.52 -20.54 32.32
N VAL A 332 7.04 -21.25 31.30
CA VAL A 332 5.75 -21.92 31.26
C VAL A 332 5.98 -23.41 31.46
N ASP A 333 5.66 -23.92 32.64
CA ASP A 333 5.65 -25.36 32.92
C ASP A 333 4.30 -25.93 32.50
N CYS A 334 4.32 -26.89 31.58
CA CYS A 334 3.11 -27.51 31.04
C CYS A 334 3.24 -29.04 31.01
N GLU A 335 2.08 -29.68 30.93
CA GLU A 335 1.95 -31.14 30.95
C GLU A 335 0.99 -31.55 29.84
N ASP A 336 1.34 -32.59 29.08
CA ASP A 336 0.48 -33.13 28.04
C ASP A 336 -0.55 -34.14 28.58
N ASP A 337 -1.45 -34.59 27.72
CA ASP A 337 -2.51 -35.56 28.08
C ASP A 337 -1.95 -36.93 28.54
N LYS A 338 -0.67 -37.22 28.26
CA LYS A 338 0.02 -38.44 28.70
C LYS A 338 0.77 -38.26 30.03
N GLY A 339 0.76 -37.05 30.60
CA GLY A 339 1.50 -36.71 31.81
C GLY A 339 2.97 -36.35 31.57
N GLU A 340 3.40 -36.17 30.32
CA GLU A 340 4.76 -35.71 29.99
C GLU A 340 4.88 -34.21 30.32
N LYS A 341 5.89 -33.86 31.12
CA LYS A 341 6.15 -32.46 31.53
C LYS A 341 7.18 -31.82 30.62
N ILE A 342 6.89 -30.60 30.17
CA ILE A 342 7.81 -29.79 29.38
C ILE A 342 7.74 -28.33 29.84
N SER A 343 8.85 -27.61 29.70
CA SER A 343 8.95 -26.21 30.08
C SER A 343 9.39 -25.38 28.89
N TYR A 344 8.67 -24.30 28.61
CA TYR A 344 9.01 -23.33 27.58
C TYR A 344 9.37 -22.00 28.22
N THR A 345 10.46 -21.38 27.79
CA THR A 345 10.83 -20.03 28.25
C THR A 345 10.54 -19.03 27.15
N LEU A 346 9.81 -17.95 27.43
CA LEU A 346 9.55 -16.92 26.44
C LEU A 346 10.52 -15.76 26.65
N LEU A 347 11.47 -15.58 25.72
CA LEU A 347 12.42 -14.47 25.74
C LEU A 347 12.39 -13.69 24.43
N GLY A 348 13.27 -12.70 24.32
CA GLY A 348 13.52 -11.95 23.10
C GLY A 348 13.92 -12.79 21.90
N PRO A 349 13.80 -12.26 20.68
CA PRO A 349 14.29 -12.94 19.48
C PRO A 349 15.81 -13.23 19.53
N TRP A 350 16.59 -12.44 20.26
CA TRP A 350 18.04 -12.62 20.39
C TRP A 350 18.47 -13.69 21.39
N ASP A 351 17.54 -14.14 22.23
CA ASP A 351 17.77 -15.15 23.26
C ASP A 351 17.04 -16.47 22.95
N ALA A 352 16.29 -16.50 21.85
CA ALA A 352 15.58 -17.69 21.42
C ALA A 352 16.56 -18.83 21.11
N ASN A 353 16.27 -20.00 21.68
CA ASN A 353 17.06 -21.21 21.51
C ASN A 353 16.11 -22.41 21.53
N THR A 354 15.87 -23.00 20.36
CA THR A 354 14.96 -24.14 20.21
C THR A 354 15.44 -25.40 20.93
N GLU A 355 16.74 -25.59 21.08
CA GLU A 355 17.31 -26.76 21.77
C GLU A 355 17.04 -26.72 23.28
N GLU A 356 16.95 -25.51 23.84
CA GLU A 356 16.67 -25.26 25.26
C GLU A 356 15.19 -24.93 25.53
N ASN A 357 14.31 -25.11 24.54
CA ASN A 357 12.90 -24.71 24.60
C ASN A 357 12.68 -23.21 24.95
N ILE A 358 13.63 -22.35 24.55
CA ILE A 358 13.49 -20.90 24.66
C ILE A 358 12.85 -20.38 23.37
N LEU A 359 11.60 -19.97 23.46
CA LEU A 359 10.81 -19.43 22.36
C LEU A 359 11.00 -17.92 22.27
N SER A 360 11.17 -17.42 21.04
CA SER A 360 11.04 -16.00 20.77
C SER A 360 9.62 -15.56 21.07
N PHE A 361 9.46 -14.49 21.84
CA PHE A 361 8.16 -13.88 22.11
C PHE A 361 7.47 -13.41 20.83
N GLN A 362 8.22 -13.11 19.76
CA GLN A 362 7.69 -12.74 18.45
C GLN A 362 7.27 -13.95 17.60
N SER A 363 7.53 -15.18 18.05
CA SER A 363 7.12 -16.38 17.32
C SER A 363 5.60 -16.54 17.35
N LYS A 364 5.04 -17.09 16.28
CA LYS A 364 3.59 -17.35 16.17
C LYS A 364 3.06 -18.15 17.37
N LEU A 365 3.81 -19.16 17.79
CA LEU A 365 3.48 -19.96 18.95
C LEU A 365 3.43 -19.14 20.24
N ALA A 366 4.45 -18.33 20.51
CA ALA A 366 4.49 -17.48 21.69
C ALA A 366 3.32 -16.47 21.72
N GLN A 367 2.94 -15.95 20.55
CA GLN A 367 1.78 -15.06 20.41
C GLN A 367 0.46 -15.79 20.68
N ASP A 368 0.33 -17.05 20.25
CA ASP A 368 -0.89 -17.85 20.46
C ASP A 368 -1.10 -18.22 21.94
N ILE A 369 -0.02 -18.30 22.74
CA ILE A 369 -0.09 -18.59 24.18
C ILE A 369 0.05 -17.35 25.07
N ARG A 370 0.26 -16.16 24.48
CA ARG A 370 0.42 -14.91 25.22
C ARG A 370 -0.83 -14.62 26.06
N GLY A 371 -0.63 -14.28 27.32
CA GLY A 371 -1.73 -13.91 28.23
C GLY A 371 -2.47 -15.09 28.88
N LEU A 372 -2.18 -16.34 28.48
CA LEU A 372 -2.73 -17.52 29.15
C LEU A 372 -2.25 -17.61 30.60
N LYS A 373 -3.04 -18.24 31.46
CA LYS A 373 -2.80 -18.35 32.90
C LYS A 373 -2.61 -19.80 33.31
N THR A 374 -2.22 -20.00 34.58
CA THR A 374 -2.16 -21.34 35.16
C THR A 374 -3.55 -21.99 35.09
N GLY A 375 -3.62 -23.20 34.53
CA GLY A 375 -4.85 -23.95 34.30
C GLY A 375 -5.38 -23.87 32.86
N ASP A 376 -4.95 -22.88 32.07
CA ASP A 376 -5.31 -22.79 30.66
C ASP A 376 -4.57 -23.83 29.82
N SER A 377 -5.09 -24.12 28.63
CA SER A 377 -4.51 -25.08 27.71
C SER A 377 -4.25 -24.50 26.32
N PHE A 378 -3.29 -25.10 25.62
CA PHE A 378 -2.91 -24.72 24.25
C PHE A 378 -2.40 -25.93 23.47
N ASN A 379 -2.27 -25.79 22.16
CA ASN A 379 -1.81 -26.86 21.28
C ASN A 379 -0.46 -26.53 20.62
N ILE A 380 0.47 -27.49 20.65
CA ILE A 380 1.76 -27.44 19.94
C ILE A 380 1.93 -28.75 19.18
N GLN A 381 2.25 -28.68 17.87
CA GLN A 381 2.59 -29.86 17.07
C GLN A 381 1.59 -31.02 17.21
N ASN A 382 0.28 -30.71 17.20
CA ASN A 382 -0.82 -31.65 17.40
C ASN A 382 -0.87 -32.35 18.78
N LYS A 383 -0.15 -31.82 19.78
CA LYS A 383 -0.29 -32.21 21.19
C LYS A 383 -0.99 -31.09 21.97
N HIS A 384 -1.84 -31.50 22.91
CA HIS A 384 -2.53 -30.63 23.85
C HIS A 384 -1.74 -30.54 25.15
N TYR A 385 -1.53 -29.31 25.65
CA TYR A 385 -0.78 -29.01 26.86
C TYR A 385 -1.62 -28.18 27.82
N VAL A 386 -1.53 -28.47 29.11
CA VAL A 386 -2.13 -27.68 30.18
C VAL A 386 -1.04 -26.98 30.98
N ILE A 387 -1.17 -25.66 31.18
CA ILE A 387 -0.23 -24.86 31.97
C ILE A 387 -0.40 -25.23 33.45
N LYS A 388 0.65 -25.77 34.05
CA LYS A 388 0.69 -26.13 35.47
C LYS A 388 1.25 -25.03 36.35
N LYS A 389 2.21 -24.27 35.84
CA LYS A 389 2.89 -23.21 36.60
C LYS A 389 3.54 -22.18 35.69
N LEU A 390 3.51 -20.94 36.14
CA LEU A 390 4.29 -19.84 35.55
C LEU A 390 5.38 -19.43 36.53
N ARG A 391 6.62 -19.30 36.04
CA ARG A 391 7.78 -18.90 36.85
C ARG A 391 8.53 -17.77 36.18
N ASN A 392 9.14 -16.90 36.99
CA ASN A 392 10.03 -15.86 36.51
C ASN A 392 11.39 -16.48 36.17
N PHE A 393 11.88 -16.27 34.94
CA PHE A 393 13.18 -16.78 34.47
C PHE A 393 14.35 -16.19 35.27
N PHE A 394 14.31 -14.88 35.54
CA PHE A 394 15.37 -14.13 36.22
C PHE A 394 15.33 -14.28 37.74
N ALA A 395 14.30 -14.93 38.30
CA ALA A 395 14.27 -15.27 39.72
C ALA A 395 14.98 -16.59 40.06
N GLN A 396 15.45 -17.33 39.03
CA GLN A 396 16.10 -18.65 39.18
C GLN A 396 17.61 -18.62 38.93
N LYS A 397 18.11 -17.58 38.26
CA LYS A 397 19.52 -17.19 38.22
C LYS A 397 19.80 -16.29 39.43
#